data_AF-N2A490-F1
#
_entry.id   AF-N2A490-F1
#
_cell.length_a   1.000
_cell.length_b   1.000
_cell.length_c   1.000
_cell.angle_alpha   90.00
_cell.angle_beta   90.00
_cell.angle_gamma   90.00
#
_symmetry.space_group_name_H-M   'P 1'
#
loop_
_entity.id
_entity.type
_entity.pdbx_description
1 polymer ?
#
loop_
_entity_poly.entity_id
_entity_poly.type
_entity_poly.pdbx_seq_one_letter_code
_entity_poly.pdbx_strand_id
1 'polypeptide(L)'
;MAVVDYESKYDQADKIKYLNYLAGIASRYRKEKEDCPKLRMIVIYTGDIRREQVSSEYDIGAVKMNIEPAFLSELDGGSILQHLADKVTRNELLTDEELMEMIILPLSYRKKQEKEKRIYETVNLAVRMQDRSQQVFALAGILAFTDKIIDRETANRIRRAIEMTQVAMIFEEEKQQALTQAARIFEEEKRHAVEAEKKKAADSVKAERKKNADFKQQTVMKMIEKGY
;
A
#
# COMPACT_ATOMS: atom_id res chain seq x y z
N MET A 1 -3.66 -0.05 -24.88
CA MET A 1 -3.41 0.03 -23.43
C MET A 1 -2.08 -0.67 -23.12
N ALA A 2 -1.26 -0.11 -22.23
CA ALA A 2 0.00 -0.72 -21.81
C ALA A 2 -0.14 -1.32 -20.41
N VAL A 3 0.45 -2.50 -20.22
CA VAL A 3 0.64 -3.17 -18.93
C VAL A 3 2.14 -3.15 -18.67
N VAL A 4 2.54 -2.69 -17.49
CA VAL A 4 3.95 -2.57 -17.12
C VAL A 4 4.22 -3.49 -15.95
N ASP A 5 5.28 -4.27 -16.04
CA ASP A 5 5.84 -5.03 -14.93
C ASP A 5 7.36 -4.79 -14.84
N TYR A 6 7.95 -5.21 -13.73
CA TYR A 6 9.35 -4.96 -13.40
C TYR A 6 10.04 -6.23 -12.91
N GLU A 7 11.25 -6.49 -13.44
CA GLU A 7 12.03 -7.66 -13.10
C GLU A 7 13.46 -7.34 -12.67
N SER A 8 13.84 -7.90 -11.52
CA SER A 8 15.20 -7.83 -10.96
C SER A 8 16.05 -9.08 -11.26
N LYS A 9 15.43 -10.12 -11.82
CA LYS A 9 16.07 -11.34 -12.32
C LYS A 9 15.34 -11.78 -13.58
N TYR A 10 16.04 -12.48 -14.47
CA TYR A 10 15.41 -13.05 -15.66
C TYR A 10 15.05 -14.51 -15.43
N ASP A 11 13.77 -14.85 -15.59
CA ASP A 11 13.27 -16.21 -15.76
C ASP A 11 12.32 -16.28 -16.97
N GLN A 12 12.49 -17.27 -17.82
CA GLN A 12 11.60 -17.53 -18.95
C GLN A 12 10.18 -17.88 -18.46
N ALA A 13 10.06 -18.50 -17.28
CA ALA A 13 8.77 -18.88 -16.69
C ALA A 13 7.89 -17.67 -16.34
N ASP A 14 8.49 -16.50 -16.08
CA ASP A 14 7.74 -15.26 -15.78
C ASP A 14 6.84 -14.83 -16.95
N LYS A 15 7.09 -15.31 -18.17
CA LYS A 15 6.21 -15.04 -19.32
C LYS A 15 4.80 -15.61 -19.14
N ILE A 16 4.64 -16.67 -18.35
CA ILE A 16 3.32 -17.22 -18.00
C ILE A 16 2.53 -16.21 -17.16
N LYS A 17 3.21 -15.51 -16.23
CA LYS A 17 2.60 -14.45 -15.41
C LYS A 17 2.05 -13.33 -16.30
N TYR A 18 2.82 -12.87 -17.29
CA TYR A 18 2.40 -11.82 -18.20
C TYR A 18 1.22 -12.25 -19.09
N LEU A 19 1.26 -13.48 -19.60
CA LEU A 19 0.15 -14.04 -20.37
C LEU A 19 -1.14 -14.05 -19.55
N ASN A 20 -1.06 -14.43 -18.27
CA ASN A 20 -2.21 -14.43 -17.37
C ASN A 20 -2.77 -13.01 -17.13
N TYR A 21 -1.91 -11.99 -17.02
CA TYR A 21 -2.35 -10.60 -16.93
C TYR A 21 -3.12 -10.16 -18.16
N LEU A 22 -2.57 -10.40 -19.35
CA LEU A 22 -3.20 -10.04 -20.62
C LEU A 22 -4.54 -10.78 -20.81
N ALA A 23 -4.57 -12.08 -20.52
CA ALA A 23 -5.78 -12.89 -20.60
C ALA A 23 -6.84 -12.43 -19.59
N GLY A 24 -6.42 -12.05 -18.37
CA GLY A 24 -7.30 -11.50 -17.34
C GLY A 24 -7.95 -10.18 -17.76
N ILE A 25 -7.16 -9.27 -18.35
CA ILE A 25 -7.65 -8.01 -18.90
C ILE A 25 -8.64 -8.26 -20.03
N ALA A 26 -8.28 -9.07 -21.02
CA ALA A 26 -9.17 -9.40 -22.14
C ALA A 26 -10.50 -10.03 -21.65
N SER A 27 -10.42 -10.89 -20.64
CA SER A 27 -11.59 -11.50 -20.00
C SER A 27 -12.50 -10.47 -19.32
N ARG A 28 -11.92 -9.43 -18.71
CA ARG A 28 -12.67 -8.34 -18.08
C ARG A 28 -13.45 -7.51 -19.11
N TYR A 29 -12.79 -7.05 -20.18
CA TYR A 29 -13.47 -6.30 -21.26
C TYR A 29 -14.63 -7.09 -21.85
N ARG A 30 -14.44 -8.39 -22.08
CA ARG A 30 -15.52 -9.27 -22.54
C ARG A 30 -16.70 -9.34 -21.57
N LYS A 31 -16.45 -9.40 -20.25
CA LYS A 31 -17.51 -9.41 -19.22
C LYS A 31 -18.27 -8.08 -19.18
N GLU A 32 -17.55 -6.98 -19.36
CA GLU A 32 -18.10 -5.61 -19.42
C GLU A 32 -18.79 -5.32 -20.78
N LYS A 33 -18.73 -6.24 -21.74
CA LYS A 33 -19.25 -6.11 -23.12
C LYS A 33 -18.63 -4.94 -23.89
N GLU A 34 -17.38 -4.66 -23.58
CA GLU A 34 -16.57 -3.64 -24.25
C GLU A 34 -15.53 -4.28 -25.16
N ASP A 35 -15.12 -3.56 -26.20
CA ASP A 35 -14.05 -3.99 -27.08
C ASP A 35 -12.70 -3.89 -26.37
N CYS A 36 -11.96 -5.00 -26.31
CA CYS A 36 -10.64 -5.02 -25.71
C CYS A 36 -9.65 -4.25 -26.61
N PRO A 37 -8.98 -3.19 -26.10
CA PRO A 37 -7.99 -2.47 -26.87
C PRO A 37 -6.75 -3.33 -27.12
N LYS A 38 -5.93 -2.95 -28.10
CA LYS A 38 -4.60 -3.58 -28.28
C LYS A 38 -3.80 -3.47 -26.99
N LEU A 39 -3.40 -4.61 -26.45
CA LEU A 39 -2.60 -4.70 -25.23
C LEU A 39 -1.11 -4.74 -25.59
N ARG A 40 -0.31 -3.94 -24.87
CA ARG A 40 1.15 -3.95 -24.93
C ARG A 40 1.67 -4.38 -23.58
N MET A 41 2.60 -5.33 -23.54
CA MET A 41 3.23 -5.78 -22.31
C MET A 41 4.65 -5.22 -22.26
N ILE A 42 4.89 -4.24 -21.39
CA ILE A 42 6.21 -3.64 -21.18
C ILE A 42 6.82 -4.28 -19.94
N VAL A 43 8.07 -4.74 -20.03
CA VAL A 43 8.79 -5.31 -18.90
C VAL A 43 10.08 -4.52 -18.69
N ILE A 44 10.20 -3.88 -17.53
CA ILE A 44 11.36 -3.09 -17.16
C ILE A 44 12.36 -3.99 -16.41
N TYR A 45 13.56 -4.15 -16.96
CA TYR A 45 14.63 -4.95 -16.40
C TYR A 45 15.67 -4.08 -15.68
N THR A 46 16.10 -4.48 -14.49
CA THR A 46 17.14 -3.78 -13.72
C THR A 46 18.49 -3.72 -14.42
N GLY A 47 19.38 -2.88 -13.90
CA GLY A 47 20.78 -2.74 -14.30
C GLY A 47 21.57 -4.06 -14.36
N ASP A 48 21.12 -5.07 -13.62
CA ASP A 48 21.75 -6.39 -13.52
C ASP A 48 21.51 -7.26 -14.76
N ILE A 49 20.52 -6.90 -15.58
CA ILE A 49 20.05 -7.69 -16.72
C ILE A 49 20.36 -6.92 -18.00
N ARG A 50 21.00 -7.60 -18.94
CA ARG A 50 21.32 -7.07 -20.26
C ARG A 50 20.36 -7.58 -21.32
N ARG A 51 20.23 -6.83 -22.41
CA ARG A 51 19.36 -7.14 -23.53
C ARG A 51 19.59 -8.53 -24.09
N GLU A 52 20.85 -8.93 -24.21
CA GLU A 52 21.23 -10.25 -24.74
C GLU A 52 20.72 -11.43 -23.89
N GLN A 53 20.38 -11.20 -22.62
CA GLN A 53 19.93 -12.24 -21.70
C GLN A 53 18.42 -12.48 -21.79
N VAL A 54 17.68 -11.59 -22.44
CA VAL A 54 16.22 -11.58 -22.43
C VAL A 54 15.68 -11.89 -23.82
N SER A 55 14.82 -12.90 -23.90
CA SER A 55 13.98 -13.12 -25.07
C SER A 55 12.68 -12.33 -24.94
N SER A 56 12.33 -11.52 -25.94
CA SER A 56 11.06 -10.78 -25.99
C SER A 56 9.86 -11.63 -26.40
N GLU A 57 10.09 -12.82 -26.96
CA GLU A 57 9.03 -13.70 -27.47
C GLU A 57 8.74 -14.83 -26.48
N TYR A 58 7.45 -15.15 -26.35
CA TYR A 58 6.96 -16.36 -25.72
C TYR A 58 6.09 -17.12 -26.72
N ASP A 59 6.59 -18.27 -27.17
CA ASP A 59 5.91 -19.11 -28.15
C ASP A 59 5.71 -20.52 -27.57
N ILE A 60 4.44 -20.91 -27.45
CA ILE A 60 4.02 -22.25 -27.04
C ILE A 60 3.12 -22.91 -28.10
N GLY A 61 3.25 -22.49 -29.37
CA GLY A 61 2.49 -22.99 -30.51
C GLY A 61 1.21 -22.19 -30.75
N ALA A 62 0.09 -22.61 -30.19
CA ALA A 62 -1.22 -21.97 -30.41
C ALA A 62 -1.31 -20.56 -29.83
N VAL A 63 -0.43 -20.24 -28.87
CA VAL A 63 -0.32 -18.92 -28.25
C VAL A 63 1.09 -18.40 -28.48
N LYS A 64 1.15 -17.17 -28.99
CA LYS A 64 2.37 -16.37 -29.07
C LYS A 64 2.14 -15.03 -28.41
N MET A 65 3.10 -14.59 -27.62
CA MET A 65 3.06 -13.30 -26.95
C MET A 65 4.42 -12.63 -27.08
N ASN A 66 4.41 -11.34 -27.37
CA ASN A 66 5.60 -10.51 -27.36
C ASN A 66 5.53 -9.52 -26.21
N ILE A 67 6.66 -9.35 -25.54
CA ILE A 67 6.88 -8.26 -24.59
C ILE A 67 7.74 -7.17 -25.24
N GLU A 68 7.65 -5.98 -24.69
CA GLU A 68 8.45 -4.81 -25.02
C GLU A 68 9.43 -4.58 -23.87
N PRO A 69 10.64 -5.16 -23.94
CA PRO A 69 11.59 -5.06 -22.84
C PRO A 69 12.26 -3.67 -22.82
N ALA A 70 12.31 -3.06 -21.65
CA ALA A 70 13.08 -1.85 -21.38
C ALA A 70 14.22 -2.18 -20.42
N PHE A 71 15.44 -1.78 -20.73
CA PHE A 71 16.64 -2.14 -19.96
C PHE A 71 17.20 -0.92 -19.25
N LEU A 72 17.08 -0.90 -17.92
CA LEU A 72 17.68 0.17 -17.13
C LEU A 72 19.22 0.12 -17.19
N SER A 73 19.80 -1.03 -17.53
CA SER A 73 21.24 -1.18 -17.76
C SER A 73 21.79 -0.38 -18.94
N GLU A 74 20.91 0.12 -19.82
CA GLU A 74 21.26 0.96 -20.97
C GLU A 74 21.18 2.46 -20.66
N LEU A 75 20.70 2.85 -19.47
CA LEU A 75 20.64 4.24 -19.05
C LEU A 75 22.04 4.76 -18.71
N ASP A 76 22.37 5.95 -19.20
CA ASP A 76 23.52 6.71 -18.72
C ASP A 76 23.20 7.37 -17.39
N GLY A 77 23.27 6.58 -16.32
CA GLY A 77 22.92 7.06 -14.99
C GLY A 77 23.81 8.19 -14.48
N GLY A 78 25.04 8.33 -15.00
CA GLY A 78 25.95 9.41 -14.63
C GLY A 78 25.47 10.75 -15.18
N SER A 79 25.21 10.81 -16.48
CA SER A 79 24.71 12.02 -17.15
C SER A 79 23.34 12.43 -16.65
N ILE A 80 22.42 11.46 -16.45
CA ILE A 80 21.09 11.72 -15.89
C ILE A 80 21.21 12.33 -14.48
N LEU A 81 22.01 11.73 -13.59
CA LEU A 81 22.17 12.24 -12.23
C LEU A 81 22.69 13.68 -12.21
N GLN A 82 23.69 13.97 -13.06
CA GLN A 82 24.28 15.29 -13.16
C GLN A 82 23.27 16.33 -13.65
N HIS A 83 22.54 16.01 -14.72
CA HIS A 83 21.48 16.86 -15.26
C HIS A 83 20.38 17.17 -14.23
N LEU A 84 19.89 16.15 -13.54
CA LEU A 84 18.89 16.30 -12.48
C LEU A 84 19.44 17.15 -11.32
N ALA A 85 20.69 16.93 -10.92
CA ALA A 85 21.32 17.70 -9.86
C ALA A 85 21.44 19.19 -10.20
N ASP A 86 21.80 19.50 -11.45
CA ASP A 86 21.91 20.87 -11.93
C ASP A 86 20.55 21.58 -11.91
N LYS A 87 19.48 20.92 -12.41
CA LYS A 87 18.12 21.50 -12.39
C LYS A 87 17.61 21.74 -10.96
N VAL A 88 17.76 20.74 -10.09
CA VAL A 88 17.35 20.87 -8.67
C VAL A 88 18.11 22.01 -7.98
N THR A 89 19.41 22.16 -8.25
CA THR A 89 20.22 23.25 -7.69
C THR A 89 19.78 24.63 -8.20
N ARG A 90 19.31 24.72 -9.45
CA ARG A 90 18.74 25.94 -10.03
C ARG A 90 17.27 26.18 -9.62
N ASN A 91 16.68 25.32 -8.80
CA ASN A 91 15.27 25.33 -8.41
C ASN A 91 14.31 25.23 -9.62
N GLU A 92 14.72 24.53 -10.67
CA GLU A 92 13.87 24.26 -11.83
C GLU A 92 12.95 23.07 -11.55
N LEU A 93 11.74 23.10 -12.12
CA LEU A 93 10.85 21.95 -12.12
C LEU A 93 11.41 20.84 -13.01
N LEU A 94 11.26 19.61 -12.55
CA LEU A 94 11.54 18.44 -13.37
C LEU A 94 10.36 18.15 -14.29
N THR A 95 10.60 17.62 -15.47
CA THR A 95 9.52 17.06 -16.30
C THR A 95 9.06 15.72 -15.73
N ASP A 96 7.91 15.22 -16.19
CA ASP A 96 7.43 13.88 -15.80
C ASP A 96 8.44 12.78 -16.16
N GLU A 97 9.13 12.93 -17.29
CA GLU A 97 10.22 12.05 -17.71
C GLU A 97 11.41 12.12 -16.75
N GLU A 98 11.88 13.32 -16.40
CA GLU A 98 13.00 13.53 -15.47
C GLU A 98 12.67 13.03 -14.04
N LEU A 99 11.41 13.15 -13.60
CA LEU A 99 10.95 12.57 -12.34
C LEU A 99 11.02 11.05 -12.36
N MET A 100 10.55 10.44 -13.45
CA MET A 100 10.61 9.00 -13.63
C MET A 100 12.05 8.50 -13.72
N GLU A 101 12.92 9.22 -14.43
CA GLU A 101 14.35 8.98 -14.47
C GLU A 101 14.95 9.00 -13.07
N MET A 102 14.68 10.03 -12.26
CA MET A 102 15.14 10.11 -10.86
C MET A 102 14.72 8.88 -10.03
N ILE A 103 13.47 8.44 -10.19
CA ILE A 103 12.90 7.32 -9.44
C ILE A 103 13.56 5.99 -9.80
N ILE A 104 13.78 5.73 -11.10
CA ILE A 104 14.34 4.46 -11.59
C ILE A 104 15.87 4.44 -11.61
N LEU A 105 16.51 5.61 -11.54
CA LEU A 105 17.97 5.78 -11.64
C LEU A 105 18.76 4.83 -10.73
N PRO A 106 18.40 4.63 -9.44
CA PRO A 106 19.21 3.75 -8.60
C PRO A 106 19.17 2.28 -9.04
N LEU A 107 18.15 1.89 -9.80
CA LEU A 107 17.98 0.53 -10.31
C LEU A 107 18.75 0.25 -11.61
N SER A 108 19.31 1.28 -12.26
CA SER A 108 20.16 1.12 -13.47
C SER A 108 21.56 0.57 -13.16
N TYR A 109 22.00 0.67 -11.90
CA TYR A 109 23.31 0.20 -11.47
C TYR A 109 23.30 -1.31 -11.20
N ARG A 110 24.47 -1.96 -11.24
CA ARG A 110 24.59 -3.42 -11.07
C ARG A 110 24.94 -3.82 -9.64
N LYS A 111 25.95 -3.16 -9.06
CA LYS A 111 26.48 -3.56 -7.77
C LYS A 111 25.58 -3.06 -6.65
N LYS A 112 25.26 -3.91 -5.69
CA LYS A 112 24.41 -3.56 -4.53
C LYS A 112 24.89 -2.29 -3.82
N GLN A 113 26.19 -2.19 -3.52
CA GLN A 113 26.80 -1.01 -2.89
C GLN A 113 26.62 0.27 -3.72
N GLU A 114 26.70 0.15 -5.04
CA GLU A 114 26.51 1.29 -5.94
C GLU A 114 25.04 1.70 -5.98
N LYS A 115 24.11 0.73 -6.06
CA LYS A 115 22.67 1.00 -5.94
C LYS A 115 22.37 1.74 -4.64
N GLU A 116 22.83 1.24 -3.50
CA GLU A 116 22.65 1.88 -2.19
C GLU A 116 23.14 3.33 -2.22
N LYS A 117 24.38 3.57 -2.67
CA LYS A 117 24.94 4.92 -2.82
C LYS A 117 24.05 5.83 -3.68
N ARG A 118 23.54 5.32 -4.80
CA ARG A 118 22.71 6.08 -5.75
C ARG A 118 21.32 6.35 -5.19
N ILE A 119 20.77 5.46 -4.37
CA ILE A 119 19.56 5.72 -3.60
C ILE A 119 19.79 6.90 -2.65
N TYR A 120 20.89 6.90 -1.90
CA TYR A 120 21.22 8.04 -1.02
C TYR A 120 21.35 9.36 -1.79
N GLU A 121 22.04 9.36 -2.93
CA GLU A 121 22.23 10.56 -3.76
C GLU A 121 20.90 11.08 -4.33
N THR A 122 20.06 10.21 -4.89
CA THR A 122 18.75 10.56 -5.44
C THR A 122 17.77 11.03 -4.36
N VAL A 123 17.75 10.40 -3.19
CA VAL A 123 16.95 10.87 -2.04
C VAL A 123 17.41 12.25 -1.58
N ASN A 124 18.72 12.48 -1.48
CA ASN A 124 19.27 13.80 -1.11
C ASN A 124 18.93 14.87 -2.15
N LEU A 125 18.84 14.52 -3.44
CA LEU A 125 18.35 15.41 -4.48
C LEU A 125 16.85 15.69 -4.33
N ALA A 126 16.03 14.65 -4.18
CA ALA A 126 14.59 14.79 -4.03
C ALA A 126 14.20 15.67 -2.82
N VAL A 127 14.89 15.52 -1.68
CA VAL A 127 14.68 16.36 -0.48
C VAL A 127 15.00 17.85 -0.71
N ARG A 128 15.81 18.18 -1.73
CA ARG A 128 16.16 19.57 -2.07
C ARG A 128 15.23 20.21 -3.12
N MET A 129 14.34 19.43 -3.73
CA MET A 129 13.37 19.96 -4.69
C MET A 129 12.44 20.96 -4.02
N GLN A 130 12.21 22.11 -4.66
CA GLN A 130 11.32 23.14 -4.13
C GLN A 130 9.84 22.79 -4.31
N ASP A 131 9.48 22.20 -5.45
CA ASP A 131 8.11 21.77 -5.67
C ASP A 131 7.78 20.57 -4.79
N ARG A 132 6.82 20.76 -3.89
CA ARG A 132 6.48 19.76 -2.88
C ARG A 132 5.76 18.56 -3.47
N SER A 133 5.00 18.73 -4.54
CA SER A 133 4.30 17.63 -5.21
C SER A 133 5.31 16.69 -5.86
N GLN A 134 6.24 17.25 -6.64
CA GLN A 134 7.33 16.53 -7.28
C GLN A 134 8.26 15.87 -6.26
N GLN A 135 8.59 16.57 -5.18
CA GLN A 135 9.39 16.02 -4.09
C GLN A 135 8.76 14.78 -3.48
N VAL A 136 7.48 14.84 -3.11
CA VAL A 136 6.77 13.72 -2.49
C VAL A 136 6.64 12.57 -3.46
N PHE A 137 6.29 12.87 -4.72
CA PHE A 137 6.19 11.87 -5.78
C PHE A 137 7.51 11.13 -5.99
N ALA A 138 8.63 11.86 -6.13
CA ALA A 138 9.95 11.28 -6.29
C ALA A 138 10.35 10.43 -5.08
N LEU A 139 10.16 10.93 -3.85
CA LEU A 139 10.48 10.21 -2.62
C LEU A 139 9.65 8.94 -2.45
N ALA A 140 8.35 9.00 -2.70
CA ALA A 140 7.46 7.84 -2.64
C ALA A 140 7.80 6.81 -3.72
N GLY A 141 8.10 7.27 -4.94
CA GLY A 141 8.57 6.44 -6.04
C GLY A 141 9.87 5.71 -5.68
N ILE A 142 10.91 6.45 -5.26
CA ILE A 142 12.18 5.86 -4.83
C ILE A 142 11.94 4.82 -3.74
N LEU A 143 11.13 5.13 -2.72
CA LEU A 143 10.81 4.18 -1.64
C LEU A 143 10.16 2.89 -2.16
N ALA A 144 9.18 2.99 -3.06
CA ALA A 144 8.47 1.84 -3.61
C ALA A 144 9.38 0.95 -4.48
N PHE A 145 10.21 1.56 -5.31
CA PHE A 145 11.08 0.83 -6.25
C PHE A 145 12.33 0.23 -5.60
N THR A 146 12.72 0.74 -4.43
CA THR A 146 13.98 0.36 -3.77
C THR A 146 13.77 -0.44 -2.47
N ASP A 147 12.53 -0.80 -2.12
CA ASP A 147 12.16 -1.49 -0.88
C ASP A 147 13.01 -2.74 -0.58
N LYS A 148 13.39 -3.52 -1.61
CA LYS A 148 14.22 -4.73 -1.47
C LYS A 148 15.72 -4.46 -1.29
N ILE A 149 16.17 -3.21 -1.44
CA ILE A 149 17.59 -2.82 -1.51
C ILE A 149 17.95 -1.87 -0.37
N ILE A 150 17.03 -0.98 0.03
CA ILE A 150 17.29 0.02 1.06
C ILE A 150 17.40 -0.57 2.46
N ASP A 151 18.24 0.06 3.27
CA ASP A 151 18.25 -0.17 4.70
C ASP A 151 17.10 0.58 5.41
N ARG A 152 16.81 0.17 6.65
CA ARG A 152 15.71 0.71 7.46
C ARG A 152 15.90 2.19 7.80
N GLU A 153 17.13 2.65 7.97
CA GLU A 153 17.43 4.04 8.31
C GLU A 153 17.09 4.96 7.13
N THR A 154 17.53 4.60 5.92
CA THR A 154 17.20 5.28 4.67
C THR A 154 15.70 5.31 4.43
N ALA A 155 15.03 4.16 4.58
CA ALA A 155 13.57 4.07 4.44
C ALA A 155 12.86 5.03 5.41
N ASN A 156 13.29 5.07 6.68
CA ASN A 156 12.71 5.97 7.68
C ASN A 156 13.01 7.44 7.41
N ARG A 157 14.17 7.75 6.82
CA ARG A 157 14.48 9.13 6.39
C ARG A 157 13.55 9.58 5.27
N ILE A 158 13.30 8.71 4.29
CA ILE A 158 12.35 8.99 3.20
C ILE A 158 10.93 9.16 3.75
N ARG A 159 10.47 8.22 4.60
CA ARG A 159 9.14 8.31 5.25
C ARG A 159 8.97 9.62 6.01
N ARG A 160 9.94 10.02 6.83
CA ARG A 160 9.89 11.30 7.55
C ARG A 160 9.83 12.50 6.60
N ALA A 161 10.59 12.49 5.50
CA ALA A 161 10.55 13.56 4.51
C ALA A 161 9.18 13.67 3.81
N ILE A 162 8.46 12.55 3.65
CA ILE A 162 7.08 12.46 3.16
C ILE A 162 6.07 12.88 4.26
N GLU A 163 6.24 12.42 5.49
CA GLU A 163 5.35 12.68 6.64
C GLU A 163 5.34 14.15 7.05
N MET A 164 6.47 14.87 6.90
CA MET A 164 6.53 16.33 7.11
C MET A 164 5.76 17.15 6.05
N THR A 165 4.81 16.56 5.31
CA THR A 165 3.94 17.27 4.37
C THR A 165 2.64 17.68 5.08
N GLN A 166 2.09 18.85 4.75
CA GLN A 166 0.77 19.27 5.23
C GLN A 166 -0.32 18.24 4.94
N VAL A 167 -0.22 17.49 3.84
CA VAL A 167 -1.18 16.45 3.46
C VAL A 167 -1.03 15.20 4.32
N ALA A 168 0.18 14.71 4.58
CA ALA A 168 0.38 13.60 5.52
C ALA A 168 -0.03 13.99 6.95
N MET A 169 0.21 15.24 7.36
CA MET A 169 -0.30 15.76 8.63
C MET A 169 -1.84 15.75 8.68
N ILE A 170 -2.53 16.22 7.63
CA ILE A 170 -3.99 16.17 7.55
C ILE A 170 -4.51 14.73 7.62
N PHE A 171 -3.92 13.79 6.85
CA PHE A 171 -4.34 12.38 6.87
C PHE A 171 -4.05 11.70 8.22
N GLU A 172 -2.93 12.00 8.87
CA GLU A 172 -2.60 11.48 10.20
C GLU A 172 -3.54 12.07 11.26
N GLU A 173 -3.87 13.36 11.18
CA GLU A 173 -4.85 14.01 12.05
C GLU A 173 -6.25 13.41 11.87
N GLU A 174 -6.73 13.22 10.64
CA GLU A 174 -8.03 12.59 10.35
C GLU A 174 -8.09 11.15 10.87
N LYS A 175 -7.03 10.37 10.65
CA LYS A 175 -6.92 8.99 11.17
C LYS A 175 -6.93 8.97 12.70
N GLN A 176 -6.21 9.90 13.34
CA GLN A 176 -6.15 9.97 14.80
C GLN A 176 -7.47 10.44 15.39
N GLN A 177 -8.18 11.36 14.73
CA GLN A 177 -9.53 11.79 15.09
C GLN A 177 -10.52 10.63 14.96
N ALA A 178 -10.46 9.85 13.87
CA ALA A 178 -11.32 8.68 13.66
C ALA A 178 -11.07 7.60 14.72
N LEU A 179 -9.80 7.32 15.07
CA LEU A 179 -9.44 6.39 16.15
C LEU A 179 -9.95 6.87 17.52
N THR A 180 -9.84 8.17 17.80
CA THR A 180 -10.29 8.76 19.07
C THR A 180 -11.82 8.74 19.16
N GLN A 181 -12.54 9.02 18.08
CA GLN A 181 -13.99 8.91 18.02
C GLN A 181 -14.45 7.45 18.18
N ALA A 182 -13.81 6.50 17.48
CA ALA A 182 -14.11 5.09 17.62
C ALA A 182 -13.89 4.58 19.06
N ALA A 183 -12.82 5.02 19.73
CA ALA A 183 -12.57 4.69 21.12
C ALA A 183 -13.64 5.26 22.08
N ARG A 184 -14.10 6.50 21.85
CA ARG A 184 -15.18 7.11 22.65
C ARG A 184 -16.50 6.38 22.47
N ILE A 185 -16.89 6.10 21.23
CA ILE A 185 -18.12 5.35 20.91
C ILE A 185 -18.07 3.97 21.58
N PHE A 186 -16.94 3.29 21.48
CA PHE A 186 -16.76 1.98 22.12
C PHE A 186 -16.84 2.05 23.65
N GLU A 187 -16.28 3.07 24.28
CA GLU A 187 -16.41 3.27 25.74
C GLU A 187 -17.85 3.58 26.16
N GLU A 188 -18.58 4.40 25.39
CA GLU A 188 -19.98 4.74 25.65
C GLU A 188 -20.89 3.52 25.48
N GLU A 189 -20.72 2.74 24.40
CA GLU A 189 -21.45 1.49 24.19
C GLU A 189 -21.19 0.49 25.33
N LYS A 190 -19.94 0.37 25.77
CA LYS A 190 -19.57 -0.49 26.90
C LYS A 190 -20.22 -0.02 28.20
N ARG A 191 -20.26 1.29 28.48
CA ARG A 191 -20.94 1.84 29.67
C ARG A 191 -22.45 1.59 29.63
N HIS A 192 -23.09 1.81 28.48
CA HIS A 192 -24.51 1.55 28.30
C HIS A 192 -24.85 0.06 28.43
N ALA A 193 -24.03 -0.84 27.89
CA ALA A 193 -24.20 -2.28 28.05
C ALA A 193 -24.10 -2.70 29.52
N VAL A 194 -23.10 -2.19 30.25
CA VAL A 194 -22.93 -2.47 31.69
C VAL A 194 -24.10 -1.92 32.52
N GLU A 195 -24.61 -0.73 32.22
CA GLU A 195 -25.78 -0.18 32.90
C GLU A 195 -27.06 -0.95 32.60
N ALA A 196 -27.25 -1.38 31.36
CA ALA A 196 -28.39 -2.20 30.95
C ALA A 196 -28.37 -3.57 31.65
N GLU A 197 -27.22 -4.20 31.76
CA GLU A 197 -27.06 -5.44 32.53
C GLU A 197 -27.31 -5.24 34.03
N LYS A 198 -26.78 -4.16 34.63
CA LYS A 198 -27.05 -3.83 36.03
C LYS A 198 -28.54 -3.61 36.30
N LYS A 199 -29.26 -2.92 35.40
CA LYS A 199 -30.71 -2.73 35.51
C LYS A 199 -31.46 -4.06 35.40
N LYS A 200 -31.14 -4.89 34.39
CA LYS A 200 -31.72 -6.22 34.22
C LYS A 200 -31.48 -7.11 35.45
N ALA A 201 -30.28 -7.09 36.02
CA ALA A 201 -29.94 -7.82 37.23
C ALA A 201 -30.68 -7.28 38.47
N ALA A 202 -30.85 -5.96 38.59
CA ALA A 202 -31.63 -5.37 39.68
C ALA A 202 -33.12 -5.72 39.59
N ASP A 203 -33.68 -5.74 38.37
CA ASP A 203 -35.08 -6.07 38.14
C ASP A 203 -35.37 -7.57 38.35
N SER A 204 -34.45 -8.46 37.96
CA SER A 204 -34.58 -9.90 38.25
C SER A 204 -34.54 -10.18 39.75
N VAL A 205 -33.63 -9.55 40.50
CA VAL A 205 -33.56 -9.67 41.97
C VAL A 205 -34.82 -9.14 42.64
N LYS A 206 -35.40 -8.04 42.16
CA LYS A 206 -36.68 -7.52 42.67
C LYS A 206 -37.84 -8.47 42.37
N ALA A 207 -37.90 -9.05 41.18
CA ALA A 207 -38.93 -10.02 40.79
C ALA A 207 -38.84 -11.31 41.62
N GLU A 208 -37.63 -11.82 41.89
CA GLU A 208 -37.40 -12.97 42.75
C GLU A 208 -37.82 -12.69 44.20
N ARG A 209 -37.46 -11.52 44.75
CA ARG A 209 -37.89 -11.10 46.10
C ARG A 209 -39.41 -11.04 46.21
N LYS A 210 -40.11 -10.52 45.19
CA LYS A 210 -41.57 -10.44 45.17
C LYS A 210 -42.21 -11.84 45.08
N LYS A 211 -41.72 -12.71 44.20
CA LYS A 211 -42.16 -14.11 44.11
C LYS A 211 -41.95 -14.88 45.44
N ASN A 212 -40.82 -14.68 46.11
CA ASN A 212 -40.55 -15.30 47.41
C ASN A 212 -41.46 -14.76 48.52
N ALA A 213 -41.79 -13.47 48.50
CA ALA A 213 -42.74 -12.88 49.45
C ALA A 213 -44.15 -13.43 49.23
N ASP A 214 -44.60 -13.49 47.98
CA ASP A 214 -45.91 -14.03 47.60
C ASP A 214 -46.01 -15.52 47.95
N PHE A 215 -44.95 -16.32 47.68
CA PHE A 215 -44.89 -17.74 48.04
C PHE A 215 -44.94 -17.97 49.55
N LYS A 216 -44.25 -17.13 50.35
CA LYS A 216 -44.33 -17.19 51.82
C LYS A 216 -45.74 -16.87 52.32
N GLN A 217 -46.38 -15.83 51.78
CA GLN A 217 -47.76 -15.49 52.14
C GLN A 217 -48.74 -16.63 51.79
N GLN A 218 -48.58 -17.25 50.63
CA GLN A 218 -49.43 -18.36 50.20
C GLN A 218 -49.21 -19.64 51.02
N THR A 219 -47.98 -19.88 51.48
CA THR A 219 -47.64 -21.01 52.35
C THR A 219 -48.23 -20.83 53.75
N VAL A 220 -48.15 -19.62 54.31
CA VAL A 220 -48.75 -19.27 55.61
C VAL A 220 -50.28 -19.41 55.54
N MET A 221 -50.92 -18.91 54.48
CA MET A 221 -52.37 -19.08 54.27
C MET A 221 -52.78 -20.56 54.19
N LYS A 222 -52.01 -21.40 53.47
CA LYS A 222 -52.28 -22.85 53.38
C LYS A 222 -52.06 -23.59 54.71
N MET A 223 -51.17 -23.11 55.58
CA MET A 223 -50.99 -23.68 56.93
C MET A 223 -52.17 -23.34 57.84
N ILE A 224 -52.71 -22.12 57.72
CA ILE A 224 -53.90 -21.67 58.45
C ILE A 224 -55.16 -22.45 57.99
N GLU A 225 -55.31 -22.73 56.70
CA GLU A 225 -56.43 -23.53 56.17
C GLU A 225 -56.36 -25.02 56.52
N LYS A 226 -55.16 -25.57 56.79
CA LYS A 226 -54.95 -26.99 57.11
C LYS A 226 -54.97 -27.32 58.61
N GLY A 227 -55.21 -26.35 59.49
CA GLY A 227 -55.43 -26.60 60.91
C GLY A 227 -54.24 -27.25 61.62
N TYR A 228 -53.05 -26.65 61.47
CA TYR A 228 -51.93 -26.84 62.42
C TYR A 228 -51.88 -25.68 63.41
#